data_AF-A0A292PPD4-F1
#
_entry.id   AF-A0A292PPD4-F1
#
_cell.length_a   1.000
_cell.length_b   1.000
_cell.length_c   1.000
_cell.angle_alpha   90.00
_cell.angle_beta   90.00
_cell.angle_gamma   90.00
#
_symmetry.space_group_name_H-M   'P 1'
#
loop_
_entity.id
_entity.type
_entity.pdbx_description
1 polymer ?
#
loop_
_entity_poly.entity_id
_entity_poly.type
_entity_poly.pdbx_seq_one_letter_code
_entity_poly.pdbx_strand_id
1 'polypeptide(L)'
;MFPPGRGNDNLDVGQKFVISLFGTSEVLTAEGQDVRLREYEKDKRSQIWVCETNSNGRFGMRNSATGRMLGRGNQKDGVGCFATKHLPWECLTFTRLSLGGYSLKVIGAVTGDKLSPVQRRDKTSTSLMIGTAAHQFGLHQLQDSVFRRFEWVAPGRLARSSAPYYDGEDSDESINETSIGFLVSHGIKNIISLNSVEISPRERGRLRVAGISYSHIKALECAAPTQEQFDKIWNAYEKAGVTIVYCGYGDGRTGMAISAIQLFQGRTLSGLDYKANGVQCRVQIEALNKLSDRIHGVENHSDSPDTPDVQPPPYMEPKKEKR
;
A
#
# COMPACT_ATOMS: atom_id res chain seq x y z
N MET A 1 -2.09 -13.83 -7.08
CA MET A 1 -0.73 -14.01 -6.50
C MET A 1 -0.50 -12.91 -5.47
N PHE A 2 0.00 -13.21 -4.28
CA PHE A 2 0.18 -12.22 -3.20
C PHE A 2 1.50 -12.48 -2.47
N PRO A 3 2.36 -11.50 -2.15
CA PRO A 3 2.40 -10.12 -2.64
C PRO A 3 3.43 -9.96 -3.79
N PRO A 4 3.29 -8.93 -4.65
CA PRO A 4 3.91 -7.66 -4.30
C PRO A 4 2.95 -6.47 -4.36
N GLY A 5 2.76 -5.88 -3.19
CA GLY A 5 2.37 -4.48 -3.03
C GLY A 5 3.30 -3.87 -2.01
N ARG A 6 2.97 -2.68 -1.53
CA ARG A 6 3.86 -1.93 -0.62
C ARG A 6 4.18 -2.65 0.69
N GLY A 7 3.24 -3.46 1.17
CA GLY A 7 3.31 -4.02 2.53
C GLY A 7 3.35 -2.90 3.56
N ASN A 8 2.30 -2.09 3.58
CA ASN A 8 2.12 -0.92 4.43
C ASN A 8 1.36 -1.25 5.73
N ASP A 9 1.09 -2.53 5.98
CA ASP A 9 0.13 -2.95 7.01
C ASP A 9 0.74 -2.75 8.41
N ASN A 10 -0.08 -2.29 9.37
CA ASN A 10 0.39 -1.92 10.69
C ASN A 10 0.80 -3.14 11.53
N LEU A 11 1.69 -2.93 12.50
CA LEU A 11 2.15 -3.97 13.42
C LEU A 11 1.17 -4.18 14.58
N ASP A 12 0.19 -5.03 14.34
CA ASP A 12 -0.78 -5.46 15.33
C ASP A 12 -0.30 -6.74 16.04
N VAL A 13 -0.21 -6.69 17.38
CA VAL A 13 0.24 -7.82 18.21
C VAL A 13 -0.73 -9.00 18.08
N GLY A 14 -0.18 -10.21 17.99
CA GLY A 14 -0.93 -11.46 17.78
C GLY A 14 -1.34 -11.72 16.33
N GLN A 15 -1.21 -10.75 15.44
CA GLN A 15 -1.56 -10.91 14.03
C GLN A 15 -0.45 -11.61 13.24
N LYS A 16 -0.84 -12.30 12.16
CA LYS A 16 0.06 -13.01 11.26
C LYS A 16 0.48 -12.08 10.12
N PHE A 17 1.73 -12.20 9.69
CA PHE A 17 2.34 -11.40 8.64
C PHE A 17 3.18 -12.24 7.70
N VAL A 18 3.27 -11.80 6.45
CA VAL A 18 4.32 -12.16 5.50
C VAL A 18 5.23 -10.94 5.37
N ILE A 19 6.54 -11.16 5.41
CA ILE A 19 7.53 -10.08 5.29
C ILE A 19 8.23 -10.24 3.94
N SER A 20 7.94 -9.36 2.98
CA SER A 20 8.54 -9.39 1.64
C SER A 20 9.78 -8.50 1.54
N LEU A 21 10.68 -8.79 0.62
CA LEU A 21 11.57 -7.79 0.05
C LEU A 21 10.72 -6.84 -0.82
N PHE A 22 10.79 -5.54 -0.55
CA PHE A 22 9.84 -4.58 -1.12
C PHE A 22 9.87 -4.55 -2.65
N GLY A 23 8.68 -4.60 -3.26
CA GLY A 23 8.53 -4.62 -4.71
C GLY A 23 8.80 -5.96 -5.38
N THR A 24 9.03 -7.04 -4.60
CA THR A 24 9.25 -8.40 -5.12
C THR A 24 8.31 -9.40 -4.44
N SER A 25 8.17 -10.59 -5.04
CA SER A 25 7.48 -11.75 -4.46
C SER A 25 8.36 -12.58 -3.51
N GLU A 26 9.63 -12.19 -3.31
CA GLU A 26 10.53 -12.84 -2.37
C GLU A 26 10.17 -12.48 -0.92
N VAL A 27 9.98 -13.49 -0.06
CA VAL A 27 9.57 -13.36 1.34
C VAL A 27 10.51 -14.06 2.31
N LEU A 28 10.59 -13.53 3.53
CA LEU A 28 11.35 -14.12 4.63
C LEU A 28 10.77 -15.50 4.97
N THR A 29 11.57 -16.53 4.71
CA THR A 29 11.24 -17.94 4.90
C THR A 29 12.20 -18.55 5.91
N ALA A 30 11.66 -19.20 6.95
CA ALA A 30 12.47 -19.97 7.89
C ALA A 30 12.88 -21.32 7.29
N GLU A 31 14.19 -21.58 7.25
CA GLU A 31 14.79 -22.87 6.88
C GLU A 31 15.55 -23.42 8.09
N GLY A 32 14.81 -24.04 9.03
CA GLY A 32 15.33 -24.60 10.27
C GLY A 32 15.69 -23.55 11.33
N GLN A 33 16.89 -22.97 11.22
CA GLN A 33 17.34 -21.80 12.00
C GLN A 33 17.73 -20.62 11.09
N ASP A 34 18.01 -20.87 9.80
CA ASP A 34 18.27 -19.83 8.82
C ASP A 34 16.99 -19.07 8.46
N VAL A 35 17.14 -17.83 8.02
CA VAL A 35 16.06 -17.09 7.33
C VAL A 35 16.56 -16.67 5.96
N ARG A 36 15.82 -17.05 4.92
CA ARG A 36 16.18 -16.83 3.52
C ARG A 36 15.00 -16.24 2.74
N LEU A 37 15.32 -15.54 1.66
CA LEU A 37 14.37 -15.09 0.66
C LEU A 37 13.97 -16.26 -0.25
N ARG A 38 12.66 -16.45 -0.42
CA ARG A 38 12.05 -17.41 -1.36
C ARG A 38 10.81 -16.77 -1.97
N GLU A 39 10.43 -17.23 -3.16
CA GLU A 39 9.10 -16.93 -3.71
C GLU A 39 8.00 -17.26 -2.69
N TYR A 40 6.98 -16.42 -2.63
CA TYR A 40 5.83 -16.67 -1.76
C TYR A 40 5.03 -17.89 -2.22
N GLU A 41 4.68 -18.73 -1.26
CA GLU A 41 3.79 -19.87 -1.41
C GLU A 41 2.60 -19.70 -0.44
N LYS A 42 1.38 -19.77 -0.98
CA LYS A 42 0.15 -19.53 -0.21
C LYS A 42 0.08 -20.48 0.99
N ASP A 43 -0.25 -19.93 2.16
CA ASP A 43 -0.44 -20.64 3.43
C ASP A 43 0.80 -21.40 3.96
N LYS A 44 1.99 -21.20 3.35
CA LYS A 44 3.24 -21.84 3.76
C LYS A 44 3.70 -21.33 5.12
N ARG A 45 3.44 -22.11 6.18
CA ARG A 45 3.73 -21.75 7.60
C ARG A 45 5.15 -21.26 7.87
N SER A 46 6.17 -21.66 7.10
CA SER A 46 7.54 -21.18 7.27
C SER A 46 7.77 -19.75 6.75
N GLN A 47 6.82 -19.18 6.00
CA GLN A 47 6.79 -17.80 5.53
C GLN A 47 5.91 -16.88 6.37
N ILE A 48 5.19 -17.44 7.35
CA ILE A 48 4.21 -16.73 8.18
C ILE A 48 4.82 -16.40 9.54
N TRP A 49 4.80 -15.12 9.90
CA TRP A 49 5.38 -14.56 11.10
C TRP A 49 4.28 -13.95 11.99
N VAL A 50 4.17 -14.40 13.24
CA VAL A 50 3.25 -13.83 14.23
C VAL A 50 3.93 -12.66 14.91
N CYS A 51 3.31 -11.48 14.91
CA CYS A 51 3.82 -10.32 15.63
C CYS A 51 3.62 -10.51 17.14
N GLU A 52 4.70 -10.34 17.91
CA GLU A 52 4.69 -10.46 19.38
C GLU A 52 5.37 -9.25 20.02
N THR A 53 5.04 -8.99 21.28
CA THR A 53 5.73 -8.00 22.12
C THR A 53 6.19 -8.63 23.43
N ASN A 54 7.38 -8.26 23.89
CA ASN A 54 7.85 -8.63 25.23
C ASN A 54 7.33 -7.66 26.31
N SER A 55 7.67 -7.93 27.58
CA SER A 55 7.31 -7.10 28.74
C SER A 55 7.73 -5.63 28.63
N ASN A 56 8.69 -5.32 27.77
CA ASN A 56 9.22 -3.98 27.55
C ASN A 56 8.59 -3.30 26.33
N GLY A 57 7.48 -3.84 25.79
CA GLY A 57 6.77 -3.31 24.63
C GLY A 57 7.54 -3.39 23.31
N ARG A 58 8.67 -4.11 23.25
CA ARG A 58 9.45 -4.24 22.01
C ARG A 58 8.86 -5.33 21.13
N PHE A 59 8.74 -5.05 19.84
CA PHE A 59 8.23 -5.99 18.84
C PHE A 59 9.20 -7.14 18.54
N GLY A 60 8.64 -8.25 18.09
CA GLY A 60 9.32 -9.44 17.59
C GLY A 60 8.41 -10.19 16.62
N MET A 61 8.96 -11.18 15.91
CA MET A 61 8.23 -11.94 14.89
C MET A 61 8.50 -13.44 15.08
N ARG A 62 7.50 -14.22 15.49
CA ARG A 62 7.63 -15.68 15.66
C ARG A 62 7.24 -16.41 14.39
N ASN A 63 8.11 -17.29 13.89
CA ASN A 63 7.77 -18.11 12.73
C ASN A 63 6.69 -19.16 13.07
N SER A 64 5.68 -19.29 12.21
CA SER A 64 4.53 -20.17 12.44
C SER A 64 4.81 -21.66 12.18
N ALA A 65 5.93 -22.01 11.55
CA ALA A 65 6.38 -23.40 11.40
C ALA A 65 7.38 -23.80 12.49
N THR A 66 8.41 -22.99 12.74
CA THR A 66 9.49 -23.36 13.68
C THR A 66 9.20 -22.97 15.14
N GLY A 67 8.23 -22.07 15.37
CA GLY A 67 7.97 -21.50 16.70
C GLY A 67 9.08 -20.60 17.23
N ARG A 68 10.07 -20.25 16.41
CA ARG A 68 11.25 -19.45 16.79
C ARG A 68 11.12 -18.00 16.33
N MET A 69 11.73 -17.10 17.10
CA MET A 69 11.72 -15.67 16.90
C MET A 69 12.76 -15.24 15.86
N LEU A 70 12.35 -14.40 14.90
CA LEU A 70 13.24 -13.69 13.97
C LEU A 70 14.13 -12.72 14.75
N GLY A 71 15.43 -12.74 14.45
CA GLY A 71 16.38 -11.84 15.06
C GLY A 71 17.80 -12.05 14.55
N ARG A 72 18.77 -11.67 15.38
CA ARG A 72 20.18 -11.89 15.10
C ARG A 72 20.54 -13.38 15.11
N GLY A 73 21.31 -13.80 14.12
CA GLY A 73 21.83 -15.16 14.03
C GLY A 73 23.07 -15.42 14.89
N ASN A 74 23.46 -16.69 14.98
CA ASN A 74 24.68 -17.13 15.69
C ASN A 74 25.98 -16.69 14.99
N GLN A 75 25.99 -16.58 13.67
CA GLN A 75 27.08 -15.95 12.91
C GLN A 75 27.05 -14.43 13.14
N LYS A 76 28.24 -13.80 13.24
CA LYS A 76 28.42 -12.41 13.73
C LYS A 76 27.37 -11.42 13.19
N ASP A 77 27.10 -11.50 11.89
CA ASP A 77 26.25 -10.58 11.12
C ASP A 77 25.04 -11.29 10.47
N GLY A 78 24.73 -12.53 10.86
CA GLY A 78 23.61 -13.29 10.30
C GLY A 78 22.24 -12.81 10.78
N VAL A 79 21.20 -13.05 9.99
CA VAL A 79 19.79 -12.97 10.42
C VAL A 79 19.20 -14.37 10.38
N GLY A 80 18.44 -14.76 11.39
CA GLY A 80 17.84 -16.09 11.47
C GLY A 80 16.70 -16.18 12.48
N CYS A 81 16.27 -17.39 12.79
CA CYS A 81 15.23 -17.67 13.77
C CYS A 81 15.70 -18.75 14.77
N PHE A 82 16.42 -18.32 15.81
CA PHE A 82 17.09 -19.20 16.76
C PHE A 82 16.32 -19.35 18.09
N ALA A 83 15.96 -18.23 18.73
CA ALA A 83 15.40 -18.25 20.07
C ALA A 83 13.92 -18.68 20.08
N THR A 84 13.54 -19.48 21.08
CA THR A 84 12.13 -19.78 21.40
C THR A 84 11.51 -18.73 22.32
N LYS A 85 12.31 -17.86 22.93
CA LYS A 85 11.90 -16.74 23.79
C LYS A 85 12.24 -15.42 23.11
N HIS A 86 11.51 -14.36 23.45
CA HIS A 86 11.74 -13.01 22.92
C HIS A 86 12.79 -12.28 23.76
N LEU A 87 14.07 -12.49 23.44
CA LEU A 87 15.20 -11.85 24.14
C LEU A 87 15.56 -10.53 23.43
N PRO A 88 16.54 -9.75 23.93
CA PRO A 88 16.93 -8.49 23.30
C PRO A 88 17.38 -8.64 21.83
N TRP A 89 17.99 -9.77 21.46
CA TRP A 89 18.51 -10.04 20.12
C TRP A 89 17.43 -10.30 19.05
N GLU A 90 16.20 -10.59 19.50
CA GLU A 90 14.99 -10.76 18.68
C GLU A 90 14.02 -9.57 18.83
N CYS A 91 14.48 -8.46 19.42
CA CYS A 91 13.78 -7.20 19.36
C CYS A 91 13.95 -6.57 17.97
N LEU A 92 12.84 -6.44 17.25
CA LEU A 92 12.78 -5.86 15.92
C LEU A 92 12.29 -4.41 16.00
N THR A 93 12.84 -3.54 15.17
CA THR A 93 12.34 -2.18 14.95
C THR A 93 11.97 -2.02 13.49
N PHE A 94 10.73 -1.63 13.22
CA PHE A 94 10.23 -1.35 11.88
C PHE A 94 10.00 0.15 11.73
N THR A 95 10.82 0.82 10.91
CA THR A 95 10.65 2.24 10.60
C THR A 95 9.94 2.38 9.26
N ARG A 96 8.69 2.87 9.25
CA ARG A 96 7.92 3.08 8.00
C ARG A 96 8.64 4.07 7.08
N LEU A 97 8.71 3.79 5.78
CA LEU A 97 9.36 4.67 4.80
C LEU A 97 8.33 5.41 3.94
N SER A 98 8.70 6.60 3.44
CA SER A 98 7.82 7.49 2.65
C SER A 98 7.33 6.85 1.34
N LEU A 99 8.14 6.01 0.71
CA LEU A 99 7.77 5.27 -0.50
C LEU A 99 6.89 4.03 -0.23
N GLY A 100 6.55 3.77 1.04
CA GLY A 100 5.85 2.58 1.52
C GLY A 100 6.80 1.59 2.22
N GLY A 101 6.26 0.50 2.75
CA GLY A 101 7.04 -0.52 3.46
C GLY A 101 7.81 0.03 4.67
N TYR A 102 8.81 -0.74 5.10
CA TYR A 102 9.54 -0.53 6.34
C TYR A 102 11.04 -0.79 6.17
N SER A 103 11.88 -0.01 6.84
CA SER A 103 13.24 -0.42 7.20
C SER A 103 13.16 -1.30 8.44
N LEU A 104 13.51 -2.58 8.30
CA LEU A 104 13.63 -3.54 9.40
C LEU A 104 15.04 -3.44 10.02
N LYS A 105 15.11 -3.24 11.33
CA LYS A 105 16.36 -3.15 12.10
C LYS A 105 16.34 -4.10 13.29
N VAL A 106 17.53 -4.57 13.66
CA VAL A 106 17.79 -5.44 14.83
C VAL A 106 18.93 -4.88 15.66
N ILE A 107 19.11 -5.38 16.88
CA ILE A 107 20.27 -5.00 17.71
C ILE A 107 21.57 -5.51 17.07
N GLY A 108 22.49 -4.58 16.81
CA GLY A 108 23.75 -4.81 16.12
C GLY A 108 24.82 -5.49 16.98
N ALA A 109 25.78 -6.14 16.31
CA ALA A 109 26.78 -7.00 16.93
C ALA A 109 27.80 -6.29 17.83
N VAL A 110 28.12 -5.03 17.53
CA VAL A 110 29.39 -4.40 17.96
C VAL A 110 29.26 -3.58 19.25
N THR A 111 28.07 -3.03 19.55
CA THR A 111 27.91 -2.08 20.66
C THR A 111 26.69 -2.32 21.55
N GLY A 112 25.98 -3.46 21.43
CA GLY A 112 24.86 -3.85 22.31
C GLY A 112 23.56 -3.05 22.17
N ASP A 113 23.64 -1.76 21.86
CA ASP A 113 22.49 -0.84 21.85
C ASP A 113 22.17 -0.24 20.48
N LYS A 114 23.10 -0.31 19.52
CA LYS A 114 22.92 0.28 18.19
C LYS A 114 22.02 -0.60 17.32
N LEU A 115 20.93 -0.04 16.82
CA LEU A 115 20.09 -0.68 15.80
C LEU A 115 20.78 -0.66 14.44
N SER A 116 20.92 -1.83 13.82
CA SER A 116 21.46 -2.01 12.47
C SER A 116 20.39 -2.56 11.52
N PRO A 117 20.32 -2.09 10.26
CA PRO A 117 19.36 -2.60 9.29
C PRO A 117 19.63 -4.06 8.91
N VAL A 118 18.54 -4.79 8.70
CA VAL A 118 18.52 -6.04 7.95
C VAL A 118 18.63 -5.72 6.47
N GLN A 119 19.45 -6.48 5.75
CA GLN A 119 19.65 -6.34 4.31
C GLN A 119 19.84 -7.69 3.63
N ARG A 120 19.60 -7.73 2.31
CA ARG A 120 20.10 -8.80 1.46
C ARG A 120 21.63 -8.75 1.47
N ARG A 121 22.31 -9.90 1.47
CA ARG A 121 23.80 -9.95 1.50
C ARG A 121 24.40 -9.32 0.23
N ASP A 122 23.81 -9.62 -0.92
CA ASP A 122 24.14 -9.11 -2.24
C ASP A 122 22.91 -9.27 -3.15
N LYS A 123 22.97 -8.81 -4.41
CA LYS A 123 21.79 -8.75 -5.29
C LYS A 123 21.16 -10.11 -5.64
N THR A 124 21.93 -11.20 -5.62
CA THR A 124 21.44 -12.53 -6.04
C THR A 124 21.26 -13.48 -4.87
N SER A 125 22.02 -13.30 -3.78
CA SER A 125 21.95 -14.14 -2.60
C SER A 125 20.59 -14.10 -1.93
N THR A 126 20.07 -15.29 -1.61
CA THR A 126 18.84 -15.44 -0.84
C THR A 126 19.06 -15.27 0.67
N SER A 127 20.29 -15.03 1.12
CA SER A 127 20.62 -14.86 2.54
C SER A 127 20.52 -13.41 2.99
N LEU A 128 19.98 -13.21 4.18
CA LEU A 128 19.95 -11.92 4.87
C LEU A 128 21.16 -11.74 5.79
N MET A 129 21.53 -10.49 6.03
CA MET A 129 22.55 -10.10 7.00
C MET A 129 22.17 -8.81 7.72
N ILE A 130 22.80 -8.57 8.86
CA ILE A 130 22.80 -7.31 9.59
C ILE A 130 23.92 -6.46 8.99
N GLY A 131 23.61 -5.28 8.45
CA GLY A 131 24.59 -4.47 7.76
C GLY A 131 24.38 -2.96 7.93
N THR A 132 24.66 -2.20 6.88
CA THR A 132 24.60 -0.72 6.87
C THR A 132 23.62 -0.18 5.83
N ALA A 133 23.25 -0.96 4.82
CA ALA A 133 22.28 -0.56 3.80
C ALA A 133 20.86 -0.80 4.29
N ALA A 134 20.04 0.24 4.32
CA ALA A 134 18.61 0.13 4.67
C ALA A 134 17.82 -0.44 3.48
N HIS A 135 17.73 -1.78 3.39
CA HIS A 135 16.77 -2.40 2.49
C HIS A 135 15.34 -2.20 3.00
N GLN A 136 14.42 -2.09 2.05
CA GLN A 136 13.00 -1.88 2.29
C GLN A 136 12.29 -3.23 2.25
N PHE A 137 11.42 -3.47 3.23
CA PHE A 137 10.62 -4.68 3.37
C PHE A 137 9.13 -4.33 3.41
N GLY A 138 8.28 -5.16 2.80
CA GLY A 138 6.83 -5.04 2.92
C GLY A 138 6.32 -5.87 4.09
N LEU A 139 5.51 -5.29 4.96
CA LEU A 139 4.69 -6.00 5.95
C LEU A 139 3.30 -6.27 5.37
N HIS A 140 2.94 -7.54 5.23
CA HIS A 140 1.68 -7.97 4.65
C HIS A 140 0.88 -8.76 5.70
N GLN A 141 -0.17 -8.15 6.25
CA GLN A 141 -0.98 -8.77 7.30
C GLN A 141 -1.84 -9.88 6.69
N LEU A 142 -1.65 -11.10 7.18
CA LEU A 142 -2.49 -12.26 6.88
C LEU A 142 -3.73 -12.22 7.78
N GLN A 143 -4.65 -11.35 7.43
CA GLN A 143 -6.03 -11.38 7.91
C GLN A 143 -6.99 -11.72 6.77
N ASP A 144 -8.12 -12.29 7.15
CA ASP A 144 -9.37 -12.21 6.39
C ASP A 144 -9.97 -10.80 6.52
N SER A 145 -9.15 -9.77 6.34
CA SER A 145 -9.63 -8.40 6.24
C SER A 145 -10.43 -8.30 4.97
N VAL A 146 -11.67 -7.80 5.10
CA VAL A 146 -12.56 -7.60 3.97
C VAL A 146 -11.92 -6.65 2.97
N PHE A 147 -11.31 -5.56 3.42
CA PHE A 147 -10.50 -4.67 2.59
C PHE A 147 -9.03 -4.78 3.01
N ARG A 148 -8.22 -5.44 2.20
CA ARG A 148 -6.77 -5.55 2.41
C ARG A 148 -6.11 -4.24 2.00
N ARG A 149 -4.92 -3.95 2.54
CA ARG A 149 -4.17 -2.71 2.25
C ARG A 149 -4.96 -1.42 2.50
N PHE A 150 -5.94 -1.45 3.41
CA PHE A 150 -6.74 -0.27 3.74
C PHE A 150 -5.82 0.81 4.36
N GLU A 151 -5.75 1.97 3.72
CA GLU A 151 -4.91 3.08 4.16
C GLU A 151 -5.62 4.42 3.93
N TRP A 152 -5.55 5.31 4.93
CA TRP A 152 -5.93 6.71 4.76
C TRP A 152 -4.84 7.48 4.00
N VAL A 153 -5.16 7.93 2.79
CA VAL A 153 -4.33 8.87 2.02
C VAL A 153 -4.53 10.30 2.53
N ALA A 154 -5.76 10.64 2.90
CA ALA A 154 -6.12 11.82 3.68
C ALA A 154 -7.11 11.37 4.77
N PRO A 155 -6.72 11.41 6.07
CA PRO A 155 -7.57 10.93 7.17
C PRO A 155 -8.97 11.52 7.12
N GLY A 156 -10.00 10.66 7.17
CA GLY A 156 -11.39 11.07 7.14
C GLY A 156 -11.90 11.66 5.81
N ARG A 157 -11.10 11.66 4.72
CA ARG A 157 -11.52 12.19 3.41
C ARG A 157 -11.29 11.24 2.24
N LEU A 158 -10.11 10.63 2.17
CA LEU A 158 -9.67 9.77 1.06
C LEU A 158 -8.91 8.56 1.61
N ALA A 159 -9.47 7.38 1.38
CA ALA A 159 -8.85 6.09 1.66
C ALA A 159 -8.55 5.35 0.35
N ARG A 160 -7.69 4.34 0.47
CA ARG A 160 -7.38 3.36 -0.58
C ARG A 160 -7.40 1.95 -0.01
N SER A 161 -7.62 0.95 -0.85
CA SER A 161 -7.54 -0.46 -0.45
C SER A 161 -7.41 -1.38 -1.67
N SER A 162 -7.26 -2.68 -1.43
CA SER A 162 -7.73 -3.72 -2.35
C SER A 162 -9.24 -3.62 -2.57
N ALA A 163 -9.75 -4.36 -3.54
CA ALA A 163 -11.16 -4.66 -3.61
C ALA A 163 -11.58 -5.64 -2.47
N PRO A 164 -12.90 -5.73 -2.16
CA PRO A 164 -13.38 -6.51 -1.04
C PRO A 164 -13.26 -8.02 -1.26
N TYR A 165 -12.58 -8.71 -0.34
CA TYR A 165 -12.25 -10.15 -0.38
C TYR A 165 -11.24 -10.57 -1.44
N TYR A 166 -10.60 -9.63 -2.13
CA TYR A 166 -9.62 -9.91 -3.18
C TYR A 166 -8.57 -10.97 -2.79
N ASP A 167 -8.53 -12.05 -3.55
CA ASP A 167 -7.69 -13.23 -3.35
C ASP A 167 -6.60 -13.39 -4.43
N GLY A 168 -6.79 -12.79 -5.61
CA GLY A 168 -5.83 -12.81 -6.70
C GLY A 168 -6.38 -12.39 -8.07
N GLU A 169 -7.69 -12.30 -8.25
CA GLU A 169 -8.33 -11.98 -9.55
C GLU A 169 -9.32 -10.80 -9.43
N ASP A 170 -9.47 -10.01 -10.49
CA ASP A 170 -10.52 -8.98 -10.61
C ASP A 170 -11.89 -9.68 -10.84
N SER A 171 -12.45 -10.29 -9.81
CA SER A 171 -13.73 -11.02 -9.87
C SER A 171 -14.93 -10.12 -9.53
N ASP A 172 -16.11 -10.72 -9.33
CA ASP A 172 -17.25 -10.11 -8.65
C ASP A 172 -17.03 -10.07 -7.12
N GLU A 173 -16.13 -9.15 -6.74
CA GLU A 173 -15.67 -8.82 -5.39
C GLU A 173 -16.84 -8.65 -4.40
N SER A 174 -17.17 -9.73 -3.69
CA SER A 174 -18.53 -9.95 -3.19
C SER A 174 -18.98 -8.94 -2.12
N ILE A 175 -19.71 -7.91 -2.54
CA ILE A 175 -20.24 -6.87 -1.66
C ILE A 175 -21.38 -7.45 -0.82
N ASN A 176 -21.11 -7.57 0.47
CA ASN A 176 -21.99 -8.20 1.44
C ASN A 176 -22.12 -7.34 2.70
N GLU A 177 -22.89 -7.83 3.65
CA GLU A 177 -23.22 -7.16 4.90
C GLU A 177 -21.95 -6.84 5.74
N THR A 178 -20.93 -7.70 5.68
CA THR A 178 -19.64 -7.50 6.39
C THR A 178 -18.77 -6.45 5.70
N SER A 179 -18.68 -6.45 4.37
CA SER A 179 -17.94 -5.42 3.62
C SER A 179 -18.58 -4.04 3.79
N ILE A 180 -19.90 -3.98 3.78
CA ILE A 180 -20.67 -2.77 4.06
C ILE A 180 -20.46 -2.32 5.50
N GLY A 181 -20.48 -3.24 6.47
CA GLY A 181 -20.18 -2.94 7.88
C GLY A 181 -18.81 -2.30 8.07
N PHE A 182 -17.77 -2.81 7.39
CA PHE A 182 -16.42 -2.22 7.38
C PHE A 182 -16.42 -0.80 6.79
N LEU A 183 -17.09 -0.58 5.66
CA LEU A 183 -17.16 0.73 5.02
C LEU A 183 -17.88 1.76 5.90
N VAL A 184 -19.00 1.36 6.52
CA VAL A 184 -19.79 2.19 7.43
C VAL A 184 -19.00 2.53 8.71
N SER A 185 -18.26 1.59 9.29
CA SER A 185 -17.46 1.84 10.51
C SER A 185 -16.30 2.82 10.27
N HIS A 186 -15.78 2.89 9.04
CA HIS A 186 -14.79 3.88 8.61
C HIS A 186 -15.42 5.17 8.05
N GLY A 187 -16.75 5.32 8.14
CA GLY A 187 -17.48 6.49 7.67
C GLY A 187 -17.52 6.68 6.15
N ILE A 188 -17.10 5.68 5.36
CA ILE A 188 -17.07 5.74 3.89
C ILE A 188 -18.49 5.97 3.35
N LYS A 189 -18.62 6.96 2.45
CA LYS A 189 -19.86 7.34 1.76
C LYS A 189 -19.77 7.19 0.24
N ASN A 190 -18.59 6.91 -0.30
CA ASN A 190 -18.38 6.81 -1.73
C ASN A 190 -17.27 5.81 -2.06
N ILE A 191 -17.48 5.03 -3.11
CA ILE A 191 -16.53 4.07 -3.65
C ILE A 191 -16.20 4.46 -5.10
N ILE A 192 -14.92 4.51 -5.43
CA ILE A 192 -14.43 4.56 -6.81
C ILE A 192 -13.71 3.25 -7.09
N SER A 193 -14.33 2.38 -7.89
CA SER A 193 -13.79 1.09 -8.30
C SER A 193 -13.17 1.17 -9.70
N LEU A 194 -11.96 0.63 -9.82
CA LEU A 194 -11.17 0.59 -11.04
C LEU A 194 -10.96 -0.86 -11.55
N ASN A 195 -11.73 -1.81 -11.02
CA ASN A 195 -11.73 -3.20 -11.46
C ASN A 195 -12.11 -3.31 -12.94
N SER A 196 -11.65 -4.38 -13.60
CA SER A 196 -12.04 -4.67 -14.98
C SER A 196 -13.51 -5.10 -15.11
N VAL A 197 -14.05 -5.72 -14.04
CA VAL A 197 -15.45 -6.12 -13.85
C VAL A 197 -16.17 -5.11 -12.94
N GLU A 198 -17.47 -4.89 -13.16
CA GLU A 198 -18.33 -4.06 -12.31
C GLU A 198 -19.18 -4.95 -11.37
N ILE A 199 -19.40 -4.52 -10.13
CA ILE A 199 -20.31 -5.19 -9.20
C ILE A 199 -21.75 -5.28 -9.74
N SER A 200 -22.46 -6.32 -9.33
CA SER A 200 -23.83 -6.59 -9.78
C SER A 200 -24.83 -5.49 -9.37
N PRO A 201 -25.99 -5.39 -10.07
CA PRO A 201 -27.07 -4.49 -9.65
C PRO A 201 -27.58 -4.74 -8.23
N ARG A 202 -27.52 -5.99 -7.74
CA ARG A 202 -27.91 -6.39 -6.39
C ARG A 202 -26.99 -5.77 -5.34
N GLU A 203 -25.69 -5.86 -5.57
CA GLU A 203 -24.66 -5.30 -4.69
C GLU A 203 -24.68 -3.78 -4.66
N ARG A 204 -24.84 -3.13 -5.82
CA ARG A 204 -25.07 -1.69 -5.92
C ARG A 204 -26.34 -1.27 -5.17
N GLY A 205 -27.38 -2.10 -5.18
CA GLY A 205 -28.58 -1.94 -4.36
C GLY A 205 -28.28 -1.94 -2.86
N ARG A 206 -27.46 -2.89 -2.37
CA ARG A 206 -27.03 -2.96 -0.96
C ARG A 206 -26.23 -1.70 -0.54
N LEU A 207 -25.27 -1.27 -1.36
CA LEU A 207 -24.49 -0.05 -1.10
C LEU A 207 -25.39 1.19 -1.01
N ARG A 208 -26.34 1.34 -1.93
CA ARG A 208 -27.32 2.43 -1.92
C ARG A 208 -28.17 2.44 -0.66
N VAL A 209 -28.61 1.28 -0.16
CA VAL A 209 -29.35 1.16 1.11
C VAL A 209 -28.50 1.59 2.31
N ALA A 210 -27.20 1.34 2.28
CA ALA A 210 -26.25 1.82 3.29
C ALA A 210 -25.86 3.31 3.16
N GLY A 211 -26.41 4.03 2.16
CA GLY A 211 -26.05 5.42 1.88
C GLY A 211 -24.62 5.57 1.32
N ILE A 212 -24.14 4.56 0.59
CA ILE A 212 -22.81 4.54 -0.04
C ILE A 212 -22.99 4.65 -1.57
N SER A 213 -22.45 5.73 -2.14
CA SER A 213 -22.34 5.91 -3.59
C SER A 213 -21.27 4.99 -4.18
N TYR A 214 -21.47 4.54 -5.42
CA TYR A 214 -20.53 3.66 -6.12
C TYR A 214 -20.35 4.13 -7.56
N SER A 215 -19.10 4.37 -7.95
CA SER A 215 -18.68 4.73 -9.31
C SER A 215 -17.72 3.65 -9.84
N HIS A 216 -18.05 3.07 -10.99
CA HIS A 216 -17.13 2.18 -11.71
C HIS A 216 -16.46 2.93 -12.84
N ILE A 217 -15.14 2.90 -12.86
CA ILE A 217 -14.32 3.51 -13.90
C ILE A 217 -13.35 2.43 -14.38
N LYS A 218 -13.88 1.55 -15.24
CA LYS A 218 -13.15 0.40 -15.78
C LYS A 218 -11.76 0.81 -16.26
N ALA A 219 -10.73 0.32 -15.58
CA ALA A 219 -9.33 0.52 -15.96
C ALA A 219 -8.68 -0.84 -16.18
N LEU A 220 -8.09 -1.04 -17.35
CA LEU A 220 -7.34 -2.25 -17.67
C LEU A 220 -5.97 -2.22 -16.97
N GLU A 221 -5.46 -3.39 -16.62
CA GLU A 221 -4.15 -3.52 -15.98
C GLU A 221 -3.04 -3.03 -16.90
N CYS A 222 -2.11 -2.24 -16.35
CA CYS A 222 -1.05 -1.54 -17.08
C CYS A 222 -1.45 -0.82 -18.38
N ALA A 223 -2.70 -0.41 -18.54
CA ALA A 223 -3.10 0.52 -19.60
C ALA A 223 -2.84 1.99 -19.21
N ALA A 224 -2.60 2.84 -20.21
CA ALA A 224 -2.65 4.29 -20.02
C ALA A 224 -4.12 4.70 -19.78
N PRO A 225 -4.45 5.39 -18.67
CA PRO A 225 -5.77 5.98 -18.50
C PRO A 225 -6.02 7.08 -19.54
N THR A 226 -7.24 7.17 -20.05
CA THR A 226 -7.68 8.26 -20.92
C THR A 226 -7.99 9.51 -20.09
N GLN A 227 -8.04 10.67 -20.75
CA GLN A 227 -8.41 11.92 -20.09
C GLN A 227 -9.83 11.85 -19.50
N GLU A 228 -10.77 11.26 -20.23
CA GLU A 228 -12.14 11.02 -19.76
C GLU A 228 -12.19 10.15 -18.49
N GLN A 229 -11.29 9.18 -18.32
CA GLN A 229 -11.21 8.39 -17.09
C GLN A 229 -10.70 9.22 -15.92
N PHE A 230 -9.70 10.08 -16.10
CA PHE A 230 -9.26 11.01 -15.06
C PHE A 230 -10.36 11.99 -14.65
N ASP A 231 -11.08 12.57 -15.61
CA ASP A 231 -12.15 13.52 -15.32
C ASP A 231 -13.34 12.82 -14.65
N LYS A 232 -13.65 11.55 -15.00
CA LYS A 232 -14.60 10.70 -14.25
C LYS A 232 -14.15 10.43 -12.81
N ILE A 233 -12.86 10.15 -12.58
CA ILE A 233 -12.30 9.94 -11.23
C ILE A 233 -12.50 11.20 -10.38
N TRP A 234 -12.21 12.37 -10.96
CA TRP A 234 -12.40 13.66 -10.28
C TRP A 234 -13.86 13.93 -9.95
N ASN A 235 -14.74 13.83 -10.95
CA ASN A 235 -16.18 14.07 -10.79
C ASN A 235 -16.83 13.14 -9.75
N ALA A 236 -16.36 11.89 -9.66
CA ALA A 236 -16.79 10.93 -8.65
C ALA A 236 -16.26 11.22 -7.23
N TYR A 237 -15.21 12.04 -7.08
CA TYR A 237 -14.55 12.33 -5.81
C TYR A 237 -14.87 13.72 -5.25
N GLU A 238 -14.83 14.76 -6.08
CA GLU A 238 -14.81 16.18 -5.69
C GLU A 238 -15.93 16.53 -4.70
N LYS A 239 -17.17 16.23 -5.12
CA LYS A 239 -18.42 16.55 -4.39
C LYS A 239 -18.91 15.39 -3.51
N ALA A 240 -18.15 14.30 -3.45
CA ALA A 240 -18.47 13.15 -2.63
C ALA A 240 -17.97 13.32 -1.19
N GLY A 241 -18.61 12.61 -0.26
CA GLY A 241 -18.13 12.47 1.12
C GLY A 241 -16.86 11.61 1.21
N VAL A 242 -16.61 11.06 2.40
CA VAL A 242 -15.46 10.18 2.66
C VAL A 242 -15.40 9.07 1.61
N THR A 243 -14.33 9.06 0.81
CA THR A 243 -14.22 8.23 -0.39
C THR A 243 -13.14 7.17 -0.21
N ILE A 244 -13.42 5.93 -0.64
CA ILE A 244 -12.41 4.88 -0.82
C ILE A 244 -12.20 4.64 -2.32
N VAL A 245 -10.93 4.47 -2.72
CA VAL A 245 -10.55 4.12 -4.09
C VAL A 245 -9.90 2.73 -4.09
N TYR A 246 -10.36 1.84 -4.97
CA TYR A 246 -9.73 0.52 -5.11
C TYR A 246 -9.70 0.02 -6.57
N CYS A 247 -8.77 -0.89 -6.80
CA CYS A 247 -8.80 -1.93 -7.83
C CYS A 247 -8.60 -3.27 -7.09
N GLY A 248 -8.69 -4.42 -7.77
CA GLY A 248 -8.52 -5.75 -7.18
C GLY A 248 -7.41 -5.79 -6.14
N TYR A 249 -6.17 -5.55 -6.59
CA TYR A 249 -5.00 -5.59 -5.71
C TYR A 249 -4.81 -4.39 -4.76
N GLY A 250 -5.29 -3.21 -5.14
CA GLY A 250 -5.13 -1.97 -4.39
C GLY A 250 -3.84 -1.15 -4.62
N ASP A 251 -2.94 -1.59 -5.50
CA ASP A 251 -1.84 -0.78 -6.08
C ASP A 251 -2.11 -0.56 -7.60
N GLY A 252 -1.15 -0.02 -8.36
CA GLY A 252 -1.23 0.21 -9.81
C GLY A 252 -2.33 1.20 -10.18
N ARG A 253 -3.47 0.69 -10.63
CA ARG A 253 -4.69 1.46 -10.96
C ARG A 253 -5.15 2.33 -9.79
N THR A 254 -5.18 1.78 -8.56
CA THR A 254 -5.53 2.55 -7.35
C THR A 254 -4.57 3.72 -7.13
N GLY A 255 -3.27 3.47 -7.22
CA GLY A 255 -2.25 4.52 -7.04
C GLY A 255 -2.31 5.59 -8.12
N MET A 256 -2.69 5.21 -9.34
CA MET A 256 -2.93 6.14 -10.44
C MET A 256 -4.10 7.09 -10.12
N ALA A 257 -5.25 6.56 -9.70
CA ALA A 257 -6.40 7.40 -9.36
C ALA A 257 -6.16 8.27 -8.11
N ILE A 258 -5.48 7.75 -7.09
CA ILE A 258 -5.04 8.54 -5.93
C ILE A 258 -4.12 9.69 -6.36
N SER A 259 -3.18 9.43 -7.26
CA SER A 259 -2.28 10.48 -7.79
C SER A 259 -3.06 11.51 -8.61
N ALA A 260 -3.99 11.07 -9.46
CA ALA A 260 -4.84 11.98 -10.24
C ALA A 260 -5.70 12.88 -9.35
N ILE A 261 -6.35 12.32 -8.31
CA ILE A 261 -7.11 13.11 -7.33
C ILE A 261 -6.22 14.15 -6.65
N GLN A 262 -5.01 13.78 -6.25
CA GLN A 262 -4.06 14.70 -5.63
C GLN A 262 -3.59 15.82 -6.60
N LEU A 263 -3.36 15.50 -7.89
CA LEU A 263 -3.04 16.50 -8.92
C LEU A 263 -4.20 17.49 -9.11
N PHE A 264 -5.44 16.99 -9.24
CA PHE A 264 -6.63 17.84 -9.32
C PHE A 264 -6.82 18.70 -8.06
N GLN A 265 -6.48 18.20 -6.87
CA GLN A 265 -6.43 19.00 -5.62
C GLN A 265 -5.31 20.06 -5.60
N GLY A 266 -4.63 20.33 -6.72
CA GLY A 266 -3.59 21.34 -6.84
C GLY A 266 -2.22 20.92 -6.30
N ARG A 267 -1.99 19.63 -5.98
CA ARG A 267 -0.67 19.18 -5.57
C ARG A 267 0.25 19.03 -6.78
N THR A 268 1.49 19.48 -6.66
CA THR A 268 2.58 19.08 -7.54
C THR A 268 3.11 17.72 -7.07
N LEU A 269 3.15 16.72 -7.96
CA LEU A 269 3.64 15.37 -7.65
C LEU A 269 4.83 15.01 -8.54
N SER A 270 5.87 14.43 -7.95
CA SER A 270 7.02 13.89 -8.69
C SER A 270 6.82 12.41 -9.05
N GLY A 271 7.72 11.90 -9.89
CA GLY A 271 7.82 10.45 -10.14
C GLY A 271 8.14 9.61 -8.90
N LEU A 272 8.65 10.21 -7.81
CA LEU A 272 8.78 9.53 -6.52
C LEU A 272 7.45 9.51 -5.76
N ASP A 273 6.58 10.51 -5.91
CA ASP A 273 5.27 10.55 -5.25
C ASP A 273 4.27 9.58 -5.92
N TYR A 274 4.37 9.39 -7.24
CA TYR A 274 3.68 8.30 -7.93
C TYR A 274 4.17 6.90 -7.49
N LYS A 275 5.42 6.81 -6.98
CA LYS A 275 6.01 5.60 -6.39
C LYS A 275 5.82 5.50 -4.87
N ALA A 276 5.52 6.60 -4.16
CA ALA A 276 4.46 6.62 -3.13
C ALA A 276 3.11 6.35 -3.82
N ASN A 277 1.92 6.69 -3.28
CA ASN A 277 0.59 6.50 -3.91
C ASN A 277 0.17 5.11 -4.48
N GLY A 278 0.95 4.42 -5.33
CA GLY A 278 0.76 3.03 -5.77
C GLY A 278 1.12 2.72 -7.23
N VAL A 279 1.58 3.69 -8.03
CA VAL A 279 1.67 3.53 -9.49
C VAL A 279 2.77 2.54 -9.87
N GLN A 280 2.43 1.58 -10.74
CA GLN A 280 3.31 0.45 -11.10
C GLN A 280 3.86 0.54 -12.52
N CYS A 281 3.05 0.96 -13.49
CA CYS A 281 3.36 0.83 -14.91
C CYS A 281 3.83 2.16 -15.52
N ARG A 282 4.85 2.14 -16.40
CA ARG A 282 5.43 3.36 -17.00
C ARG A 282 4.39 4.22 -17.73
N VAL A 283 3.45 3.59 -18.43
CA VAL A 283 2.36 4.26 -19.15
C VAL A 283 1.37 5.00 -18.23
N GLN A 284 1.22 4.57 -16.98
CA GLN A 284 0.40 5.27 -15.98
C GLN A 284 1.12 6.54 -15.50
N ILE A 285 2.44 6.47 -15.30
CA ILE A 285 3.28 7.62 -14.97
C ILE A 285 3.28 8.64 -16.11
N GLU A 286 3.43 8.18 -17.37
CA GLU A 286 3.37 9.05 -18.55
C GLU A 286 2.00 9.77 -18.68
N ALA A 287 0.89 9.09 -18.37
CA ALA A 287 -0.43 9.69 -18.36
C ALA A 287 -0.63 10.69 -17.20
N LEU A 288 -0.09 10.41 -16.02
CA LEU A 288 -0.11 11.33 -14.87
C LEU A 288 0.75 12.58 -15.11
N ASN A 289 1.89 12.44 -15.78
CA ASN A 289 2.69 13.60 -16.21
C ASN A 289 1.86 14.49 -17.13
N LYS A 290 1.25 13.95 -18.18
CA LYS A 290 0.37 14.71 -19.08
C LYS A 290 -0.80 15.39 -18.34
N LEU A 291 -1.38 14.73 -17.34
CA LEU A 291 -2.42 15.33 -16.49
C LEU A 291 -1.85 16.49 -15.65
N SER A 292 -0.66 16.32 -15.07
CA SER A 292 0.05 17.36 -14.32
C SER A 292 0.38 18.56 -15.21
N ASP A 293 0.91 18.33 -16.41
CA ASP A 293 1.24 19.37 -17.39
C ASP A 293 -0.03 20.13 -17.83
N ARG A 294 -1.18 19.45 -17.97
CA ARG A 294 -2.48 20.10 -18.27
C ARG A 294 -2.97 20.97 -17.12
N ILE A 295 -2.77 20.56 -15.86
CA ILE A 295 -3.26 21.28 -14.68
C ILE A 295 -2.34 22.46 -14.32
N HIS A 296 -1.03 22.26 -14.36
CA HIS A 296 -0.03 23.22 -13.87
C HIS A 296 0.72 23.97 -14.98
N GLY A 297 0.71 23.48 -16.22
CA GLY A 297 1.42 24.10 -17.35
C GLY A 297 0.79 25.37 -17.90
N VAL A 298 -0.45 25.69 -17.48
CA VAL A 298 -1.16 26.91 -17.90
C VAL A 298 -0.55 28.18 -17.28
N GLU A 299 0.17 28.08 -16.16
CA GLU A 299 0.73 29.24 -15.45
C GLU A 299 2.05 29.79 -16.02
N ASN A 300 2.65 29.14 -17.03
CA ASN A 300 3.99 29.50 -17.56
C ASN A 300 4.03 30.07 -18.99
N HIS A 301 2.87 30.38 -19.59
CA HIS A 301 2.80 31.04 -20.90
C HIS A 301 1.97 32.32 -20.86
N SER A 302 2.60 33.40 -20.40
CA SER A 302 2.16 34.75 -20.73
C SER A 302 2.47 35.07 -22.20
N ASP A 303 1.55 35.80 -22.83
CA ASP A 303 1.68 36.57 -24.08
C ASP A 303 1.71 35.81 -25.43
N SER A 304 0.52 35.49 -25.97
CA SER A 304 -0.03 36.14 -27.18
C SER A 304 -1.48 35.68 -27.47
N PRO A 305 -2.33 36.48 -28.15
CA PRO A 305 -3.76 36.18 -28.31
C PRO A 305 -4.10 35.31 -29.53
N ASP A 306 -5.41 35.03 -29.66
CA ASP A 306 -6.14 34.43 -30.80
C ASP A 306 -6.19 32.90 -30.93
N THR A 307 -7.05 32.29 -30.12
CA THR A 307 -7.95 31.19 -30.58
C THR A 307 -9.16 31.05 -29.64
N PRO A 308 -10.38 30.77 -30.13
CA PRO A 308 -11.58 30.79 -29.29
C PRO A 308 -11.75 29.53 -28.45
N ASP A 309 -11.49 29.70 -27.16
CA ASP A 309 -12.33 29.29 -26.03
C ASP A 309 -12.85 27.83 -25.98
N VAL A 310 -12.09 26.98 -25.27
CA VAL A 310 -12.65 25.86 -24.50
C VAL A 310 -12.25 26.07 -23.04
N GLN A 311 -12.89 27.04 -22.37
CA GLN A 311 -12.71 27.26 -20.93
C GLN A 311 -13.03 25.99 -20.11
N PRO A 312 -12.06 25.43 -19.35
CA PRO A 312 -12.41 24.57 -18.22
C PRO A 312 -13.11 25.39 -17.13
N PRO A 313 -13.97 24.78 -16.29
CA PRO A 313 -14.71 25.51 -15.26
C PRO A 313 -13.78 26.20 -14.25
N PRO A 314 -14.14 27.39 -13.75
CA PRO A 314 -13.25 28.21 -12.92
C PRO A 314 -12.95 27.52 -11.59
N TYR A 315 -11.68 27.19 -11.38
CA TYR A 315 -11.18 26.65 -10.12
C TYR A 315 -11.17 27.75 -9.06
N MET A 316 -11.92 27.58 -7.96
CA MET A 316 -11.88 28.56 -6.87
C MET A 316 -10.62 28.36 -6.04
N GLU A 317 -9.77 29.39 -5.98
CA GLU A 317 -8.72 29.48 -4.97
C GLU A 317 -9.31 29.36 -3.55
N PRO A 318 -8.59 28.71 -2.60
CA PRO A 318 -8.98 28.73 -1.20
C PRO A 318 -8.92 30.15 -0.65
N LYS A 319 -10.07 30.73 -0.28
CA LYS A 319 -10.11 32.00 0.46
C LYS A 319 -9.30 31.86 1.75
N LYS A 320 -8.21 32.62 1.87
CA LYS A 320 -7.48 32.80 3.13
C LYS A 320 -8.40 33.51 4.12
N GLU A 321 -9.02 32.76 5.03
CA GLU A 321 -9.71 33.35 6.17
C GLU A 321 -8.70 34.10 7.04
N LYS A 322 -8.95 35.40 7.23
CA LYS A 322 -8.29 36.18 8.27
C LYS A 322 -9.14 36.11 9.54
N ARG A 323 -8.67 35.40 10.56
CA ARG A 323 -8.75 35.82 11.97
C ARG A 323 -7.83 34.99 12.84
#